data_AF-A0A9P5NAD6-F1
#
_entry.id   AF-A0A9P5NAD6-F1
#
_cell.length_a   1.000
_cell.length_b   1.000
_cell.length_c   1.000
_cell.angle_alpha   90.00
_cell.angle_beta   90.00
_cell.angle_gamma   90.00
#
_symmetry.space_group_name_H-M   'P 1'
#
loop_
_entity.id
_entity.type
_entity.pdbx_description
1 polymer ?
#
loop_
_entity_poly.entity_id
_entity_poly.type
_entity_poly.pdbx_seq_one_letter_code
_entity_poly.pdbx_strand_id
1 'polypeptide(L)'
;MLEEELYEYFTHEYHQYGGIKKCKPLPGEEVFYVPITQDFAIRLFDGGLQHICYFCFDFINKAKKPIQKPKDVHIFAESIGFMPEAEIFSIEENIEQSLGDMTWFQRTILETNPNCDLQTYLIPEGTVLQIERPGVLAVRHMVPSRQGPASFQPNWD
;
A
#
# COMPACT_ATOMS: atom_id res chain seq x y z
N MET A 1 -22.94 -5.92 -9.42
CA MET A 1 -22.81 -5.19 -10.70
C MET A 1 -21.59 -4.28 -10.70
N LEU A 2 -21.39 -3.37 -9.72
CA LEU A 2 -20.19 -2.52 -9.69
C LEU A 2 -18.86 -3.29 -9.49
N GLU A 3 -18.85 -4.39 -8.72
CA GLU A 3 -17.61 -5.15 -8.47
C GLU A 3 -17.08 -5.91 -9.70
N GLU A 4 -17.95 -6.45 -10.55
CA GLU A 4 -17.53 -7.19 -11.76
C GLU A 4 -16.98 -6.26 -12.85
N GLU A 5 -17.60 -5.10 -13.06
CA GLU A 5 -17.11 -4.12 -14.02
C GLU A 5 -15.79 -3.47 -13.58
N LEU A 6 -15.64 -3.21 -12.27
CA LEU A 6 -14.35 -2.81 -11.70
C LEU A 6 -13.31 -3.93 -11.84
N TYR A 7 -13.69 -5.19 -11.58
CA TYR A 7 -12.80 -6.32 -11.77
C TYR A 7 -12.30 -6.42 -13.22
N GLU A 8 -13.19 -6.35 -14.22
CA GLU A 8 -12.79 -6.42 -15.62
C GLU A 8 -11.95 -5.21 -16.05
N TYR A 9 -12.34 -3.99 -15.65
CA TYR A 9 -11.58 -2.77 -15.98
C TYR A 9 -10.17 -2.79 -15.39
N PHE A 10 -10.05 -3.07 -14.09
CA PHE A 10 -8.75 -3.11 -13.43
C PHE A 10 -7.93 -4.31 -13.88
N THR A 11 -8.53 -5.49 -14.09
CA THR A 11 -7.80 -6.66 -14.62
C THR A 11 -7.31 -6.39 -16.04
N HIS A 12 -8.11 -5.72 -16.87
CA HIS A 12 -7.72 -5.29 -18.22
C HIS A 12 -6.56 -4.29 -18.19
N GLU A 13 -6.69 -3.20 -17.44
CA GLU A 13 -5.64 -2.19 -17.26
C GLU A 13 -4.37 -2.82 -16.65
N TYR A 14 -4.52 -3.66 -15.64
CA TYR A 14 -3.41 -4.32 -14.95
C TYR A 14 -2.65 -5.30 -15.88
N HIS A 15 -3.36 -6.08 -16.70
CA HIS A 15 -2.72 -6.92 -17.74
C HIS A 15 -2.12 -6.08 -18.87
N GLN A 16 -2.73 -4.95 -19.23
CA GLN A 16 -2.25 -4.03 -20.25
C GLN A 16 -0.96 -3.30 -19.82
N TYR A 17 -0.83 -2.95 -18.54
CA TYR A 17 0.36 -2.28 -17.97
C TYR A 17 1.39 -3.24 -17.36
N GLY A 18 1.05 -4.53 -17.28
CA GLY A 18 1.97 -5.62 -16.95
C GLY A 18 2.16 -5.89 -15.45
N GLY A 19 1.15 -5.56 -14.64
CA GLY A 19 1.06 -5.86 -13.21
C GLY A 19 2.13 -5.25 -12.29
N ILE A 20 2.11 -5.61 -11.00
CA ILE A 20 3.19 -5.30 -10.05
C ILE A 20 4.43 -6.06 -10.50
N LYS A 21 5.25 -5.46 -11.35
CA LYS A 21 6.43 -6.16 -11.86
C LYS A 21 7.41 -6.56 -10.75
N LYS A 22 7.35 -5.91 -9.56
CA LYS A 22 8.32 -6.07 -8.46
C LYS A 22 7.73 -5.71 -7.09
N CYS A 23 7.89 -6.59 -6.10
CA CYS A 23 7.50 -6.31 -4.72
C CYS A 23 8.60 -5.71 -3.84
N LYS A 24 9.80 -5.47 -4.38
CA LYS A 24 10.86 -4.67 -3.73
C LYS A 24 11.45 -3.70 -4.74
N PRO A 25 11.87 -2.50 -4.29
CA PRO A 25 12.46 -1.52 -5.18
C PRO A 25 13.83 -2.00 -5.70
N LEU A 26 14.09 -1.81 -6.99
CA LEU A 26 15.42 -2.01 -7.58
C LEU A 26 16.38 -0.88 -7.18
N PRO A 27 17.70 -1.13 -7.27
CA PRO A 27 18.69 -0.06 -7.21
C PRO A 27 18.36 1.06 -8.22
N GLY A 28 18.21 2.29 -7.73
CA GLY A 28 17.91 3.46 -8.54
C GLY A 28 16.43 3.80 -8.71
N GLU A 29 15.51 2.95 -8.23
CA GLU A 29 14.09 3.31 -8.17
C GLU A 29 13.84 4.36 -7.08
N GLU A 30 12.88 5.25 -7.34
CA GLU A 30 12.47 6.26 -6.38
C GLU A 30 11.75 5.60 -5.20
N VAL A 31 12.17 5.98 -3.99
CA VAL A 31 11.59 5.49 -2.74
C VAL A 31 11.44 6.66 -1.77
N PHE A 32 10.37 6.64 -0.99
CA PHE A 32 10.14 7.60 0.09
C PHE A 32 10.37 6.93 1.42
N TYR A 33 10.92 7.66 2.39
CA TYR A 33 11.19 7.15 3.72
C TYR A 33 10.37 7.92 4.74
N VAL A 34 9.65 7.17 5.57
CA VAL A 34 8.84 7.70 6.66
C VAL A 34 9.48 7.23 7.98
N PRO A 35 10.27 8.08 8.65
CA PRO A 35 10.93 7.69 9.89
C PRO A 35 9.90 7.50 11.01
N ILE A 36 9.88 6.31 11.62
CA ILE A 36 8.98 6.00 12.74
C ILE A 36 9.71 6.21 14.07
N THR A 37 10.93 5.70 14.13
CA THR A 37 11.83 5.84 15.27
C THR A 37 13.24 6.13 14.78
N GLN A 38 14.18 6.25 15.71
CA GLN A 38 15.58 6.25 15.34
C GLN A 38 15.98 4.90 14.71
N ASP A 39 15.37 3.78 15.14
CA ASP A 39 15.80 2.41 14.83
C ASP A 39 15.21 1.83 13.55
N PHE A 40 14.03 2.30 13.14
CA PHE A 40 13.38 1.84 11.92
C PHE A 40 12.49 2.91 11.27
N ALA A 41 12.22 2.69 9.99
CA ALA A 41 11.40 3.54 9.14
C ALA A 41 10.51 2.67 8.25
N ILE A 42 9.48 3.28 7.69
CA ILE A 42 8.73 2.73 6.57
C ILE A 42 9.38 3.22 5.27
N ARG A 43 9.50 2.33 4.29
CA ARG A 43 9.94 2.66 2.94
C ARG A 43 8.78 2.46 1.98
N LEU A 44 8.34 3.53 1.34
CA LEU A 44 7.33 3.55 0.28
C LEU A 44 8.02 3.44 -1.07
N PHE A 45 7.45 2.66 -1.99
CA PHE A 45 7.95 2.48 -3.35
C PHE A 45 6.80 2.13 -4.29
N ASP A 46 6.97 2.44 -5.59
CA ASP A 46 5.90 2.30 -6.58
C ASP A 46 5.43 0.85 -6.74
N GLY A 47 6.36 -0.09 -6.91
CA GLY A 47 6.02 -1.49 -7.20
C GLY A 47 5.30 -1.70 -8.53
N GLY A 48 5.25 -0.70 -9.42
CA GLY A 48 4.44 -0.73 -10.64
C GLY A 48 2.99 -0.31 -10.44
N LEU A 49 2.61 0.25 -9.28
CA LEU A 49 1.24 0.61 -8.93
C LEU A 49 0.86 2.07 -9.23
N GLN A 50 1.70 2.81 -9.93
CA GLN A 50 1.44 4.21 -10.29
C GLN A 50 0.12 4.40 -11.04
N HIS A 51 -0.22 3.48 -11.94
CA HIS A 51 -1.40 3.55 -12.80
C HIS A 51 -2.73 3.50 -12.02
N ILE A 52 -2.72 2.96 -10.80
CA ILE A 52 -3.88 2.88 -9.92
C ILE A 52 -3.80 3.80 -8.70
N CYS A 53 -2.79 4.66 -8.62
CA CYS A 53 -2.58 5.58 -7.51
C CYS A 53 -2.30 4.89 -6.15
N TYR A 54 -1.51 3.81 -6.12
CA TYR A 54 -1.08 3.14 -4.88
C TYR A 54 0.43 3.06 -4.74
N PHE A 55 0.90 3.04 -3.50
CA PHE A 55 2.26 2.67 -3.13
C PHE A 55 2.28 1.30 -2.44
N CYS A 56 3.38 0.58 -2.65
CA CYS A 56 3.81 -0.50 -1.77
C CYS A 56 4.63 0.08 -0.62
N PHE A 57 4.61 -0.56 0.55
CA PHE A 57 5.58 -0.26 1.60
C PHE A 57 6.04 -1.47 2.40
N ASP A 58 7.22 -1.35 2.98
CA ASP A 58 7.78 -2.28 3.95
C ASP A 58 8.50 -1.55 5.11
N PHE A 59 8.81 -2.30 6.17
CA PHE A 59 9.60 -1.79 7.28
C PHE A 59 11.08 -2.03 7.02
N ILE A 60 11.91 -1.04 7.37
CA ILE A 60 13.36 -1.10 7.25
C ILE A 60 14.06 -0.64 8.52
N ASN A 61 15.22 -1.22 8.82
CA ASN A 61 16.09 -0.75 9.90
C ASN A 61 16.96 0.46 9.48
N LYS A 62 17.75 0.99 10.42
CA LYS A 62 18.77 2.05 10.16
C LYS A 62 19.70 1.76 8.97
N ALA A 63 20.00 0.50 8.69
CA ALA A 63 20.84 0.08 7.57
C ALA A 63 20.07 -0.07 6.25
N LYS A 64 18.81 0.39 6.19
CA LYS A 64 17.88 0.28 5.05
C LYS A 64 17.62 -1.16 4.60
N LYS A 65 17.76 -2.12 5.52
CA LYS A 65 17.43 -3.53 5.26
C LYS A 65 15.99 -3.80 5.68
N PRO A 66 15.21 -4.57 4.90
CA PRO A 66 13.88 -5.00 5.28
C PRO A 66 13.88 -5.71 6.63
N ILE A 67 12.86 -5.43 7.44
CA ILE A 67 12.58 -6.09 8.72
C ILE A 67 11.08 -6.43 8.78
N GLN A 68 10.72 -7.36 9.67
CA GLN A 68 9.32 -7.62 9.96
C GLN A 68 8.70 -6.41 10.68
N LYS A 69 7.38 -6.22 10.52
CA LYS A 69 6.62 -5.25 11.31
C LYS A 69 6.84 -5.50 12.80
N PRO A 70 7.28 -4.50 13.59
CA PRO A 70 7.34 -4.64 15.05
C PRO A 70 5.95 -4.92 15.62
N LYS A 71 5.84 -5.87 16.55
CA LYS A 71 4.54 -6.36 17.06
C LYS A 71 3.71 -5.30 17.78
N ASP A 72 4.35 -4.28 18.32
CA ASP A 72 3.73 -3.16 19.04
C ASP A 72 3.36 -1.99 18.12
N VAL A 73 3.57 -2.13 16.80
CA VAL A 73 3.24 -1.13 15.80
C VAL A 73 1.94 -1.47 15.10
N HIS A 74 1.01 -0.53 15.16
CA HIS A 74 -0.23 -0.54 14.40
C HIS A 74 -0.17 0.56 13.35
N ILE A 75 -0.68 0.26 12.16
CA ILE A 75 -0.72 1.20 11.04
C ILE A 75 -2.17 1.34 10.62
N PHE A 76 -2.63 2.58 10.51
CA PHE A 76 -3.96 2.92 10.05
C PHE A 76 -3.88 3.78 8.79
N ALA A 77 -4.78 3.52 7.84
CA ALA A 77 -5.07 4.41 6.75
C ALA A 77 -6.22 5.32 7.19
N GLU A 78 -5.92 6.59 7.39
CA GLU A 78 -6.94 7.62 7.52
C GLU A 78 -7.23 8.15 6.12
N SER A 79 -8.44 7.87 5.64
CA SER A 79 -8.88 8.37 4.35
C SER A 79 -9.08 9.88 4.36
N ILE A 80 -8.66 10.54 3.29
CA ILE A 80 -9.16 11.87 2.94
C ILE A 80 -10.51 11.69 2.25
N GLY A 81 -11.57 11.41 3.01
CA GLY A 81 -12.93 11.15 2.48
C GLY A 81 -13.72 10.14 3.30
N PHE A 82 -14.92 9.77 2.83
CA PHE A 82 -15.95 8.96 3.52
C PHE A 82 -15.55 7.52 3.93
N MET A 83 -14.28 7.11 3.87
CA MET A 83 -13.89 5.78 4.36
C MET A 83 -13.55 5.83 5.85
N PRO A 84 -14.07 4.90 6.65
CA PRO A 84 -13.68 4.78 8.06
C PRO A 84 -12.19 4.47 8.19
N GLU A 85 -11.59 4.93 9.29
CA GLU A 85 -10.23 4.52 9.68
C GLU A 85 -10.11 3.00 9.66
N ALA A 86 -9.18 2.48 8.86
CA ALA A 86 -8.97 1.06 8.72
C ALA A 86 -7.52 0.73 9.05
N GLU A 87 -7.32 -0.30 9.88
CA GLU A 87 -5.98 -0.84 10.12
C GLU A 87 -5.45 -1.47 8.81
N ILE A 88 -4.22 -1.13 8.46
CA ILE A 88 -3.55 -1.65 7.27
C ILE A 88 -2.78 -2.91 7.69
N PHE A 89 -3.22 -4.03 7.15
CA PHE A 89 -2.51 -5.30 7.28
C PHE A 89 -1.58 -5.54 6.09
N SER A 90 -0.53 -6.32 6.29
CA SER A 90 0.28 -6.81 5.17
C SER A 90 -0.58 -7.68 4.26
N ILE A 91 -0.07 -7.98 3.06
CA ILE A 91 -0.74 -8.94 2.19
C ILE A 91 -0.84 -10.31 2.89
N GLU A 92 0.20 -10.74 3.61
CA GLU A 92 0.19 -11.96 4.44
C GLU A 92 -0.91 -11.93 5.51
N GLU A 93 -0.91 -10.90 6.36
CA GLU A 93 -1.85 -10.75 7.46
C GLU A 93 -3.30 -10.64 6.96
N ASN A 94 -3.53 -10.00 5.80
CA ASN A 94 -4.86 -9.97 5.16
C ASN A 94 -5.31 -11.38 4.74
N ILE A 95 -4.43 -12.20 4.14
CA ILE A 95 -4.77 -13.59 3.78
C ILE A 95 -5.13 -14.40 5.03
N GLU A 96 -4.33 -14.27 6.09
CA GLU A 96 -4.51 -15.03 7.33
C GLU A 96 -5.79 -14.63 8.08
N GLN A 97 -6.09 -13.34 8.16
CA GLN A 97 -7.25 -12.83 8.90
C GLN A 97 -8.57 -12.98 8.13
N SER A 98 -8.53 -13.00 6.80
CA SER A 98 -9.75 -12.95 5.99
C SER A 98 -10.46 -14.29 5.77
N LEU A 99 -9.91 -15.43 6.22
CA LEU A 99 -10.48 -16.78 5.92
C LEU A 99 -10.85 -16.99 4.42
N GLY A 100 -10.34 -16.16 3.49
CA GLY A 100 -10.71 -16.16 2.07
C GLY A 100 -11.23 -14.83 1.49
N ASP A 101 -11.67 -13.87 2.31
CA ASP A 101 -12.22 -12.57 1.88
C ASP A 101 -11.13 -11.50 1.72
N MET A 102 -10.13 -11.79 0.89
CA MET A 102 -9.28 -10.74 0.34
C MET A 102 -10.15 -9.83 -0.53
N THR A 103 -9.90 -8.53 -0.51
CA THR A 103 -10.44 -7.65 -1.54
C THR A 103 -10.01 -8.19 -2.90
N TRP A 104 -10.90 -8.11 -3.90
CA TRP A 104 -10.58 -8.59 -5.25
C TRP A 104 -9.28 -7.97 -5.78
N PHE A 105 -9.00 -6.72 -5.39
CA PHE A 105 -7.77 -6.00 -5.69
C PHE A 105 -6.50 -6.67 -5.13
N GLN A 106 -6.52 -7.05 -3.84
CA GLN A 106 -5.43 -7.79 -3.20
C GLN A 106 -5.23 -9.18 -3.84
N ARG A 107 -6.34 -9.84 -4.21
CA ARG A 107 -6.32 -11.14 -4.89
C ARG A 107 -5.67 -11.04 -6.27
N THR A 108 -6.06 -10.06 -7.08
CA THR A 108 -5.47 -9.81 -8.41
C THR A 108 -3.96 -9.57 -8.30
N ILE A 109 -3.51 -8.79 -7.30
CA ILE A 109 -2.08 -8.56 -7.06
C ILE A 109 -1.31 -9.85 -6.77
N LEU A 110 -1.84 -10.71 -5.92
CA LEU A 110 -1.23 -11.98 -5.53
C LEU A 110 -1.17 -12.99 -6.68
N GLU A 111 -2.28 -13.16 -7.39
CA GLU A 111 -2.39 -14.13 -8.49
C GLU A 111 -1.46 -13.79 -9.65
N THR A 112 -1.25 -12.50 -9.89
CA THR A 112 -0.38 -12.01 -10.95
C THR A 112 1.08 -11.92 -10.53
N ASN A 113 1.38 -11.92 -9.22
CA ASN A 113 2.74 -11.75 -8.68
C ASN A 113 3.06 -12.74 -7.54
N PRO A 114 3.26 -14.03 -7.88
CA PRO A 114 3.51 -15.08 -6.89
C PRO A 114 4.82 -14.92 -6.11
N ASN A 115 5.72 -14.02 -6.56
CA ASN A 115 6.98 -13.70 -5.90
C ASN A 115 6.88 -12.47 -5.00
N CYS A 116 5.67 -11.99 -4.71
CA CYS A 116 5.51 -10.87 -3.80
C CYS A 116 5.93 -11.26 -2.39
N ASP A 117 6.87 -10.52 -1.81
CA ASP A 117 7.18 -10.67 -0.39
C ASP A 117 5.93 -10.27 0.39
N LEU A 118 5.26 -11.26 0.99
CA LEU A 118 3.94 -11.11 1.61
C LEU A 118 3.96 -10.14 2.80
N GLN A 119 5.14 -9.76 3.28
CA GLN A 119 5.34 -8.68 4.25
C GLN A 119 5.30 -7.27 3.65
N THR A 120 4.78 -7.14 2.42
CA THR A 120 4.54 -5.87 1.75
C THR A 120 3.11 -5.41 2.03
N TYR A 121 2.97 -4.11 2.26
CA TYR A 121 1.70 -3.45 2.54
C TYR A 121 1.33 -2.55 1.35
N LEU A 122 0.04 -2.26 1.19
CA LEU A 122 -0.48 -1.39 0.13
C LEU A 122 -1.13 -0.17 0.75
N ILE A 123 -0.90 1.01 0.17
CA ILE A 123 -1.53 2.25 0.62
C ILE A 123 -1.82 3.19 -0.55
N PRO A 124 -3.02 3.81 -0.61
CA PRO A 124 -3.31 4.78 -1.66
C PRO A 124 -2.46 6.05 -1.54
N GLU A 125 -2.16 6.66 -2.67
CA GLU A 125 -1.58 8.01 -2.73
C GLU A 125 -2.44 9.03 -1.99
N GLY A 126 -1.79 10.03 -1.39
CA GLY A 126 -2.48 11.10 -0.67
C GLY A 126 -3.21 10.65 0.60
N THR A 127 -3.12 9.40 1.02
CA THR A 127 -3.70 8.91 2.28
C THR A 127 -2.84 9.36 3.45
N VAL A 128 -3.45 9.62 4.62
CA VAL A 128 -2.68 9.84 5.84
C VAL A 128 -2.41 8.48 6.49
N LEU A 129 -1.13 8.15 6.59
CA LEU A 129 -0.63 7.00 7.32
C LEU A 129 -0.51 7.40 8.80
N GLN A 130 -1.34 6.80 9.65
CA GLN A 130 -1.25 6.93 11.09
C GLN A 130 -0.52 5.72 11.67
N ILE A 131 0.56 5.95 12.40
CA ILE A 131 1.34 4.92 13.08
C ILE A 131 1.15 5.07 14.58
N GLU A 132 0.65 4.02 15.21
CA GLU A 132 0.42 3.97 16.65
C GLU A 132 1.33 2.95 17.34
N ARG A 133 1.75 3.31 18.55
CA ARG A 133 2.57 2.47 19.44
C ARG A 133 2.21 2.73 20.90
N PRO A 134 2.23 1.70 21.77
CA PRO A 134 2.02 1.88 23.20
C PRO A 134 3.00 2.89 23.82
N GLY A 135 2.47 3.87 24.56
CA GLY A 135 3.27 4.86 25.29
C GLY A 135 3.94 5.94 24.43
N VAL A 136 3.61 6.04 23.15
CA VAL A 136 4.10 7.08 22.24
C VAL A 136 2.92 7.76 21.57
N LEU A 137 2.99 9.07 21.33
CA LEU A 137 1.99 9.78 20.54
C LEU A 137 1.95 9.22 19.12
N ALA A 138 0.75 9.05 18.57
CA ALA A 138 0.56 8.63 17.19
C ALA A 138 1.28 9.57 16.23
N VAL A 139 1.96 8.99 15.25
CA VAL A 139 2.68 9.74 14.21
C VAL A 139 1.87 9.68 12.93
N ARG A 140 1.61 10.84 12.32
CA ARG A 140 0.83 10.94 11.08
C ARG A 140 1.72 11.41 9.95
N HIS A 141 1.70 10.68 8.84
CA HIS A 141 2.47 10.99 7.64
C HIS A 141 1.58 10.97 6.41
N MET A 142 1.62 12.06 5.65
CA MET A 142 0.96 12.11 4.36
C MET A 142 1.74 11.23 3.36
N VAL A 143 1.07 10.25 2.77
CA VAL A 143 1.62 9.53 1.62
C VAL A 143 1.71 10.51 0.45
N PRO A 144 2.85 10.61 -0.24
CA PRO A 144 2.97 11.49 -1.39
C PRO A 144 1.87 11.24 -2.42
N SER A 145 1.43 12.30 -3.09
CA SER A 145 0.63 12.18 -4.31
C SER A 145 1.54 12.44 -5.49
N ARG A 146 1.73 11.44 -6.36
CA ARG A 146 2.52 11.55 -7.60
C ARG A 146 1.76 12.35 -8.65
N GLN A 147 0.43 12.27 -8.61
CA GLN A 147 -0.45 13.20 -9.30
C GLN A 147 -0.65 14.39 -8.35
N GLY A 148 0.05 15.52 -8.55
CA GLY A 148 -0.30 16.78 -7.86
C GLY A 148 -1.81 17.06 -8.04
N PRO A 149 -2.48 17.81 -7.12
CA PRO A 149 -3.92 17.74 -6.87
C PRO A 149 -4.74 17.62 -8.16
N ALA A 150 -4.96 16.39 -8.60
CA ALA A 150 -5.61 16.10 -9.85
C ALA A 150 -7.08 15.97 -9.48
N SER A 151 -7.85 16.95 -9.94
CA SER A 151 -9.30 16.90 -9.98
C SER A 151 -9.74 15.54 -10.52
N PHE A 152 -10.15 14.65 -9.63
CA PHE A 152 -11.00 13.53 -9.97
C PHE A 152 -12.31 14.16 -10.45
N GLN A 153 -12.41 14.45 -11.75
CA GLN A 153 -13.68 14.66 -12.42
C GLN A 153 -14.05 13.31 -13.00
N PRO A 154 -14.91 12.53 -12.32
CA PRO A 154 -15.51 11.39 -12.98
C PRO A 154 -16.37 11.96 -14.10
N ASN A 155 -15.96 11.73 -15.35
CA ASN A 155 -16.83 11.93 -16.50
C ASN A 155 -17.93 10.87 -16.41
N TRP A 156 -19.12 11.33 -16.00
CA TRP A 156 -20.36 10.60 -16.17
C TRP A 156 -20.96 11.03 -17.51
N ASP A 157 -20.42 10.47 -18.60
CA ASP A 157 -21.12 10.45 -19.88
C ASP A 157 -21.82 9.10 -20.06
#